data_AF-A0A6N2K492-F1
#
_entry.id   AF-A0A6N2K492-F1
#
_cell.length_a   1.000
_cell.length_b   1.000
_cell.length_c   1.000
_cell.angle_alpha   90.00
_cell.angle_beta   90.00
_cell.angle_gamma   90.00
#
_symmetry.space_group_name_H-M   'P 1'
#
loop_
_entity.id
_entity.type
_entity.pdbx_description
1 polymer ?
#
loop_
_entity_poly.entity_id
_entity_poly.type
_entity_poly.pdbx_seq_one_letter_code
_entity_poly.pdbx_strand_id
1 'polypeptide(L)'
;MEPDKLNNYVVLLNIYNSAGNLKEAADVVHTLKRKGLRMRPVCSWIEVKRRPHIFLSGDNRHPQRNEIYQKVDKLMLEISKYGYVPNQKTLLPDVDEQEERVRFYHSEKLAIAFGLISTPYWVALQIVQGHRICGDCHEAIK
;
A
#
# COMPACT_ATOMS: atom_id res chain seq x y z
N MET A 1 -6.49 -11.20 27.54
CA MET A 1 -6.68 -10.98 26.09
C MET A 1 -7.36 -12.22 25.53
N GLU A 2 -8.48 -12.08 24.80
CA GLU A 2 -9.16 -13.23 24.19
C GLU A 2 -8.35 -13.76 22.99
N PRO A 3 -7.80 -14.98 23.02
CA PRO A 3 -6.80 -15.47 22.08
C PRO A 3 -7.30 -15.63 20.63
N ASP A 4 -8.61 -15.52 20.38
CA ASP A 4 -9.23 -15.76 19.07
C ASP A 4 -9.65 -14.49 18.32
N LYS A 5 -9.42 -13.30 18.89
CA LYS A 5 -9.71 -12.04 18.18
C LYS A 5 -8.62 -11.74 17.16
N LEU A 6 -9.01 -11.56 15.89
CA LEU A 6 -8.13 -11.18 14.77
C LEU A 6 -7.18 -10.02 15.13
N ASN A 7 -7.68 -9.00 15.86
CA ASN A 7 -6.89 -7.85 16.26
C ASN A 7 -5.65 -8.20 17.09
N ASN A 8 -5.67 -9.26 17.90
CA ASN A 8 -4.52 -9.65 18.71
C ASN A 8 -3.38 -10.19 17.83
N TYR A 9 -3.73 -10.96 16.81
CA TYR A 9 -2.77 -11.41 15.80
C TYR A 9 -2.21 -10.25 14.98
N VAL A 10 -3.04 -9.25 14.65
CA VAL A 10 -2.58 -8.04 13.94
C VAL A 10 -1.58 -7.26 14.78
N VAL A 11 -1.84 -7.08 16.08
CA VAL A 11 -0.90 -6.42 17.00
C VAL A 11 0.41 -7.20 17.09
N LEU A 12 0.33 -8.53 17.26
CA LEU A 12 1.51 -9.38 17.35
C LEU A 12 2.35 -9.35 16.06
N LEU A 13 1.69 -9.40 14.89
CA LEU A 13 2.32 -9.26 13.59
C LEU A 13 3.05 -7.91 13.46
N ASN A 14 2.42 -6.83 13.91
CA ASN A 14 3.03 -5.49 13.88
C ASN A 14 4.27 -5.41 14.79
N ILE A 15 4.24 -6.03 15.98
CA ILE A 15 5.39 -6.10 16.88
C ILE A 15 6.55 -6.82 16.19
N TYR A 16 6.33 -8.02 15.65
CA TYR A 16 7.38 -8.79 14.98
C TYR A 16 7.93 -8.07 13.76
N ASN A 17 7.08 -7.48 12.92
CA ASN A 17 7.50 -6.67 11.78
C ASN A 17 8.36 -5.47 12.20
N SER A 18 7.99 -4.79 13.29
CA SER A 18 8.75 -3.64 13.80
C SER A 18 10.13 -4.02 14.34
N ALA A 19 10.26 -5.24 14.87
CA ALA A 19 11.51 -5.79 15.38
C ALA A 19 12.40 -6.43 14.29
N GLY A 20 11.90 -6.56 13.05
CA GLY A 20 12.60 -7.29 11.98
C GLY A 20 12.54 -8.81 12.11
N ASN A 21 11.66 -9.33 12.97
CA ASN A 21 11.49 -10.74 13.26
C ASN A 21 10.57 -11.41 12.22
N LEU A 22 11.12 -11.63 11.02
CA LEU A 22 10.35 -12.07 9.85
C LEU A 22 9.80 -13.49 9.98
N LYS A 23 10.52 -14.38 10.66
CA LYS A 23 10.08 -15.78 10.85
C LYS A 23 8.84 -15.82 11.73
N GLU A 24 8.89 -15.10 12.85
CA GLU A 24 7.80 -14.99 13.80
C GLU A 24 6.59 -14.27 13.19
N ALA A 25 6.83 -13.24 12.37
CA ALA A 25 5.77 -12.61 11.59
C ALA A 25 5.09 -13.60 10.62
N ALA A 26 5.87 -14.44 9.92
CA ALA A 26 5.34 -15.48 9.04
C ALA A 26 4.53 -16.54 9.82
N ASP A 27 4.97 -16.93 11.01
CA ASP A 27 4.27 -17.89 11.87
C ASP A 27 2.91 -17.36 12.35
N VAL A 28 2.81 -16.06 12.63
CA VAL A 28 1.55 -15.39 12.95
C VAL A 28 0.59 -15.46 11.76
N VAL A 29 1.07 -15.16 10.54
CA VAL A 29 0.26 -15.25 9.31
C VAL A 29 -0.19 -16.69 9.04
N HIS A 30 0.69 -17.67 9.24
CA HIS A 30 0.35 -19.09 9.09
C HIS A 30 -0.71 -19.52 10.11
N THR A 31 -0.61 -19.06 11.36
CA THR A 31 -1.58 -19.33 12.41
C THR A 31 -2.95 -18.72 12.10
N LEU A 32 -2.99 -17.48 11.58
CA LEU A 32 -4.21 -16.85 11.10
C LEU A 32 -4.91 -17.70 10.03
N LYS A 33 -4.15 -18.13 9.00
CA LYS A 33 -4.65 -18.99 7.92
C LYS A 33 -5.21 -20.31 8.45
N ARG A 34 -4.48 -20.99 9.35
CA ARG A 34 -4.91 -22.26 9.96
C ARG A 34 -6.20 -22.12 10.76
N LYS A 35 -6.42 -20.97 11.41
CA LYS A 35 -7.65 -20.65 12.15
C LYS A 35 -8.79 -20.13 11.26
N GLY A 36 -8.59 -20.01 9.94
CA GLY A 36 -9.58 -19.41 9.03
C GLY A 36 -9.76 -17.90 9.22
N LEU A 37 -8.90 -17.25 10.01
CA LEU A 37 -8.93 -15.82 10.24
C LEU A 37 -8.23 -15.11 9.08
N ARG A 38 -8.89 -14.11 8.48
CA ARG A 38 -8.33 -13.33 7.36
C ARG A 38 -8.27 -11.86 7.72
N MET A 39 -7.09 -11.28 7.58
CA MET A 39 -6.94 -9.82 7.57
C MET A 39 -7.60 -9.28 6.30
N ARG A 40 -8.35 -8.19 6.42
CA ARG A 40 -8.84 -7.48 5.24
C ARG A 40 -7.62 -6.92 4.49
N PRO A 41 -7.57 -7.04 3.15
CA PRO A 41 -6.49 -6.46 2.40
C PRO A 41 -6.48 -4.94 2.61
N VAL A 42 -5.27 -4.42 2.80
CA VAL A 42 -4.99 -3.00 2.89
C VAL A 42 -5.32 -2.37 1.54
N CYS A 43 -6.20 -1.36 1.53
CA CYS A 43 -6.69 -0.76 0.30
C CYS A 43 -6.99 0.72 0.49
N SER A 44 -6.84 1.45 -0.60
CA SER A 44 -7.27 2.83 -0.73
C SER A 44 -8.27 2.93 -1.88
N TRP A 45 -9.21 3.85 -1.78
CA TRP A 45 -10.18 4.08 -2.83
C TRP A 45 -10.48 5.56 -3.02
N ILE A 46 -10.97 5.87 -4.21
CA ILE A 46 -11.40 7.20 -4.63
C ILE A 46 -12.71 7.08 -5.39
N GLU A 47 -13.59 8.07 -5.21
CA GLU A 47 -14.80 8.18 -6.02
C GLU A 47 -14.57 9.15 -7.19
N VAL A 48 -14.74 8.66 -8.41
CA VAL A 48 -14.66 9.48 -9.62
C VAL A 48 -15.94 9.27 -10.43
N LYS A 49 -16.60 10.37 -10.84
CA LYS A 49 -17.87 10.32 -11.59
C LYS A 49 -18.92 9.41 -10.92
N ARG A 50 -19.03 9.50 -9.58
CA ARG A 50 -19.93 8.68 -8.75
C ARG A 50 -19.68 7.18 -8.80
N ARG A 51 -18.45 6.77 -9.14
CA ARG A 51 -18.04 5.36 -9.15
C ARG A 51 -16.86 5.18 -8.20
N PRO A 52 -16.91 4.21 -7.29
CA PRO A 52 -15.78 3.88 -6.44
C PRO A 52 -14.73 3.10 -7.24
N HIS A 53 -13.46 3.50 -7.11
CA HIS A 53 -12.30 2.80 -7.65
C HIS A 53 -11.40 2.38 -6.49
N ILE A 54 -11.27 1.07 -6.28
CA ILE A 54 -10.53 0.47 -5.16
C ILE A 54 -9.20 -0.05 -5.67
N PHE A 55 -8.13 0.28 -4.97
CA PHE A 55 -6.77 -0.12 -5.28
C PHE A 55 -6.17 -0.93 -4.14
N LEU A 56 -5.51 -2.03 -4.48
CA LEU A 56 -4.60 -2.78 -3.62
C LEU A 56 -3.16 -2.44 -3.99
N SER A 57 -2.20 -2.68 -3.09
CA SER A 57 -0.79 -2.57 -3.45
C SER A 57 -0.45 -3.58 -4.56
N GLY A 58 0.18 -3.10 -5.64
CA GLY A 58 0.46 -3.91 -6.82
C GLY A 58 -0.77 -4.37 -7.62
N ASP A 59 -1.90 -3.68 -7.50
CA ASP A 59 -3.15 -4.07 -8.19
C ASP A 59 -3.07 -3.94 -9.71
N ASN A 60 -3.23 -5.07 -10.39
CA ASN A 60 -3.20 -5.17 -11.85
C ASN A 60 -4.59 -5.36 -12.50
N ARG A 61 -5.67 -5.23 -11.73
CA ARG A 61 -7.05 -5.50 -12.19
C ARG A 61 -7.73 -4.30 -12.86
N HIS A 62 -7.24 -3.08 -12.62
CA HIS A 62 -7.86 -1.88 -13.18
C HIS A 62 -7.67 -1.80 -14.70
N PRO A 63 -8.69 -1.45 -15.51
CA PRO A 63 -8.57 -1.35 -16.97
C PRO A 63 -7.47 -0.38 -17.41
N GLN A 64 -7.29 0.73 -16.67
CA GLN A 64 -6.26 1.74 -16.92
C GLN A 64 -4.93 1.49 -16.18
N ARG A 65 -4.63 0.26 -15.74
CA ARG A 65 -3.45 -0.01 -14.89
C ARG A 65 -2.15 0.56 -15.45
N ASN A 66 -1.92 0.44 -16.75
CA ASN A 66 -0.67 0.88 -17.37
C ASN A 66 -0.49 2.40 -17.24
N GLU A 67 -1.55 3.18 -17.48
CA GLU A 67 -1.55 4.63 -17.32
C GLU A 67 -1.35 5.05 -15.87
N ILE A 68 -2.00 4.34 -14.94
CA ILE A 68 -1.89 4.59 -13.50
C ILE A 68 -0.44 4.37 -13.04
N TYR A 69 0.18 3.25 -13.44
CA TYR A 69 1.55 2.92 -13.07
C TYR A 69 2.54 3.93 -13.63
N GLN A 70 2.42 4.26 -14.93
CA GLN A 70 3.24 5.30 -15.55
C GLN A 70 3.09 6.66 -14.87
N LYS A 71 1.87 6.99 -14.42
CA LYS A 71 1.61 8.23 -13.67
C LYS A 71 2.26 8.18 -12.29
N VAL A 72 2.23 7.05 -11.58
CA VAL A 72 2.98 6.88 -10.32
C VAL A 72 4.47 7.09 -10.56
N ASP A 73 5.06 6.41 -11.55
CA ASP A 73 6.49 6.53 -11.85
C ASP A 73 6.89 7.98 -12.13
N LYS A 74 6.09 8.68 -12.96
CA LYS A 74 6.29 10.10 -13.26
C LYS A 74 6.20 10.96 -12.01
N LEU A 75 5.20 10.75 -11.16
CA LEU A 75 5.03 11.52 -9.92
C LEU A 75 6.22 11.30 -8.98
N MET A 76 6.66 10.05 -8.79
CA MET A 76 7.81 9.74 -7.94
C MET A 76 9.09 10.41 -8.45
N LEU A 77 9.29 10.45 -9.77
CA LEU A 77 10.40 11.16 -10.41
C LEU A 77 10.27 12.69 -10.29
N GLU A 78 9.06 13.22 -10.31
CA GLU A 78 8.81 14.65 -10.13
C GLU A 78 9.12 15.08 -8.69
N ILE A 79 8.55 14.41 -7.69
CA ILE A 79 8.73 14.76 -6.28
C ILE A 79 10.15 14.48 -5.77
N SER A 80 10.89 13.54 -6.38
CA SER A 80 12.29 13.29 -6.00
C SER A 80 13.19 14.50 -6.27
N LYS A 81 12.87 15.31 -7.29
CA LYS A 81 13.54 16.59 -7.57
C LYS A 81 13.29 17.63 -6.48
N TYR A 82 12.26 17.44 -5.66
CA TYR A 82 11.91 18.29 -4.53
C TYR A 82 12.32 17.69 -3.17
N GLY A 83 13.16 16.64 -3.17
CA GLY A 83 13.75 16.08 -1.96
C GLY A 83 13.07 14.82 -1.41
N TYR A 84 12.05 14.29 -2.09
CA TYR A 84 11.52 12.97 -1.75
C TYR A 84 12.57 11.87 -1.99
N VAL A 85 12.84 11.07 -0.97
CA VAL A 85 13.71 9.90 -1.04
C VAL A 85 12.89 8.65 -0.69
N PRO A 86 12.73 7.69 -1.62
CA PRO A 86 12.02 6.45 -1.33
C PRO A 86 12.61 5.73 -0.12
N ASN A 87 11.77 5.29 0.80
CA ASN A 87 12.21 4.64 2.02
C ASN A 87 12.63 3.19 1.72
N GLN A 88 13.92 3.00 1.41
CA GLN A 88 14.55 1.70 1.15
C GLN A 88 14.78 0.92 2.45
N LYS A 89 13.77 0.70 3.31
CA LYS A 89 13.94 -0.17 4.48
C LYS A 89 14.39 -1.56 4.03
N THR A 90 15.70 -1.76 4.15
CA THR A 90 16.52 -2.96 4.04
C THR A 90 16.03 -3.95 2.99
N LEU A 91 16.62 -3.85 1.80
CA LEU A 91 16.68 -4.96 0.85
C LEU A 91 17.29 -6.14 1.58
N LEU A 92 16.49 -7.17 1.86
CA LEU A 92 17.08 -8.49 2.06
C LEU A 92 17.63 -8.89 0.68
N PRO A 93 18.80 -9.53 0.61
CA PRO A 93 19.42 -9.92 -0.67
C PRO A 93 18.52 -10.79 -1.58
N ASP A 94 17.43 -11.36 -1.04
CA ASP A 94 16.58 -12.35 -1.71
C ASP A 94 15.15 -11.85 -2.03
N VAL A 95 14.90 -10.53 -2.08
CA VAL A 95 13.59 -10.01 -2.51
C VAL A 95 13.52 -10.03 -4.04
N ASP A 96 12.55 -10.76 -4.59
CA ASP A 96 12.30 -10.80 -6.03
C ASP A 96 11.99 -9.38 -6.56
N GLU A 97 12.52 -9.01 -7.73
CA GLU A 97 12.33 -7.67 -8.34
C GLU A 97 10.83 -7.29 -8.43
N GLN A 98 9.98 -8.31 -8.59
CA GLN A 98 8.53 -8.18 -8.62
C GLN A 98 7.95 -7.73 -7.26
N GLU A 99 8.48 -8.23 -6.14
CA GLU A 99 8.08 -7.85 -4.79
C GLU A 99 8.58 -6.44 -4.42
N GLU A 100 9.73 -6.05 -4.98
CA GLU A 100 10.29 -4.71 -4.85
C GLU A 100 9.40 -3.65 -5.52
N ARG A 101 8.88 -3.96 -6.72
CA ARG A 101 7.92 -3.11 -7.44
C ARG A 101 6.63 -2.89 -6.65
N VAL A 102 6.12 -3.89 -5.92
CA VAL A 102 4.88 -3.75 -5.13
C VAL A 102 4.99 -2.65 -4.06
N ARG A 103 6.20 -2.39 -3.52
CA ARG A 103 6.42 -1.30 -2.56
C ARG A 103 6.27 0.08 -3.18
N PHE A 104 6.66 0.24 -4.44
CA PHE A 104 6.51 1.51 -5.17
C PHE A 104 5.04 1.78 -5.54
N TYR A 105 4.27 0.72 -5.77
CA TYR A 105 2.86 0.80 -6.18
C TYR A 105 1.91 0.51 -5.01
N HIS A 106 2.08 1.23 -3.90
CA HIS A 106 1.11 1.21 -2.81
C HIS A 106 -0.27 1.74 -3.22
N SER A 107 -1.31 1.23 -2.57
CA SER A 107 -2.71 1.55 -2.87
C SER A 107 -3.01 3.06 -2.92
N GLU A 108 -2.37 3.83 -2.05
CA GLU A 108 -2.51 5.28 -1.90
C GLU A 108 -1.98 5.99 -3.16
N LYS A 109 -0.77 5.63 -3.59
CA LYS A 109 -0.12 6.19 -4.79
C LYS A 109 -0.93 5.85 -6.04
N LEU A 110 -1.44 4.62 -6.14
CA LEU A 110 -2.31 4.19 -7.25
C LEU A 110 -3.63 4.98 -7.28
N ALA A 111 -4.28 5.17 -6.14
CA ALA A 111 -5.52 5.92 -6.04
C ALA A 111 -5.32 7.41 -6.40
N ILE A 112 -4.24 8.03 -5.94
CA ILE A 112 -3.87 9.41 -6.29
C ILE A 112 -3.58 9.53 -7.78
N ALA A 113 -2.76 8.64 -8.34
CA ALA A 113 -2.43 8.64 -9.76
C ALA A 113 -3.69 8.51 -10.62
N PHE A 114 -4.59 7.59 -10.28
CA PHE A 114 -5.87 7.44 -10.96
C PHE A 114 -6.75 8.71 -10.83
N GLY A 115 -6.80 9.31 -9.65
CA GLY A 115 -7.49 10.58 -9.42
C GLY A 115 -6.98 11.67 -10.36
N LEU A 116 -5.66 11.87 -10.41
CA LEU A 116 -5.02 12.88 -11.26
C LEU A 116 -5.20 12.63 -12.76
N ILE A 117 -5.35 11.38 -13.19
CA ILE A 117 -5.68 11.04 -14.58
C ILE A 117 -7.14 11.35 -14.88
N SER A 118 -8.03 11.10 -13.92
CA SER A 118 -9.47 11.00 -14.17
C SER A 118 -10.25 12.26 -13.77
N THR A 119 -9.61 13.22 -13.12
CA THR A 119 -10.21 14.49 -12.70
C THR A 119 -9.42 15.70 -13.21
N PRO A 120 -10.08 16.83 -13.49
CA PRO A 120 -9.38 18.07 -13.80
C PRO A 120 -8.50 18.57 -12.65
N TYR A 121 -7.46 19.35 -12.97
CA TYR A 121 -6.44 19.80 -12.00
C TYR A 121 -6.99 20.68 -10.86
N TRP A 122 -8.15 21.31 -11.04
CA TRP A 122 -8.78 22.17 -10.03
C TRP A 122 -9.68 21.41 -9.05
N VAL A 123 -9.90 20.11 -9.26
CA VAL A 123 -10.74 19.28 -8.39
C VAL A 123 -9.88 18.66 -7.31
N ALA A 124 -10.22 18.92 -6.05
CA ALA A 124 -9.58 18.28 -4.91
C ALA A 124 -9.85 16.76 -4.92
N LEU A 125 -8.80 15.96 -4.75
CA LEU A 125 -8.90 14.51 -4.65
C LEU A 125 -9.24 14.10 -3.22
N GLN A 126 -10.22 13.21 -3.06
CA GLN A 126 -10.56 12.60 -1.78
C GLN A 126 -10.19 11.12 -1.81
N ILE A 127 -9.09 10.78 -1.14
CA ILE A 127 -8.62 9.39 -1.01
C ILE A 127 -9.05 8.88 0.36
N VAL A 128 -9.75 7.75 0.38
CA VAL A 128 -10.20 7.09 1.61
C VAL A 128 -9.46 5.77 1.77
N GLN A 129 -9.10 5.41 3.00
CA GLN A 129 -8.35 4.20 3.31
C GLN A 129 -8.72 3.67 4.70
N GLY A 130 -8.59 2.35 4.89
CA GLY A 130 -8.93 1.65 6.14
C GLY A 130 -7.72 1.36 7.04
N HIS A 131 -6.56 1.94 6.73
CA HIS A 131 -5.29 1.63 7.36
C HIS A 131 -4.46 2.88 7.58
N ARG A 132 -3.41 2.76 8.40
CA ARG A 132 -2.45 3.84 8.60
C ARG A 132 -1.56 3.95 7.36
N ILE A 133 -1.43 5.16 6.80
CA ILE A 133 -0.46 5.45 5.73
C ILE A 133 0.94 5.02 6.18
N CYS A 134 1.66 4.28 5.32
CA CYS A 134 3.03 3.91 5.59
C CYS A 134 3.98 5.14 5.51
N GLY A 135 5.13 5.08 6.17
CA GLY A 135 6.05 6.23 6.21
C GLY A 135 6.49 6.75 4.83
N ASP A 136 6.71 5.85 3.88
CA ASP A 136 7.08 6.20 2.50
C ASP A 136 5.96 6.96 1.76
N CYS A 137 4.72 6.46 1.83
CA CYS A 137 3.57 7.13 1.24
C CYS A 137 3.24 8.44 1.96
N HIS A 138 3.43 8.51 3.27
CA HIS A 138 3.26 9.75 4.02
C HIS A 138 4.24 10.83 3.54
N GLU A 139 5.49 10.45 3.30
CA GLU A 139 6.49 11.39 2.78
C GLU A 139 6.22 11.77 1.33
N ALA A 140 5.76 10.83 0.50
CA ALA A 140 5.45 11.08 -0.91
C ALA A 140 4.23 12.03 -1.12
N ILE A 141 3.33 12.12 -0.15
CA ILE A 141 2.06 12.87 -0.25
C ILE A 141 2.16 14.29 0.30
N LYS A 142 3.19 14.59 1.11
CA LYS A 142 3.45 15.94 1.62
C LYS A 142 3.79 16.91 0.49
#